data_AF-X1C5G5-F1
#
_entry.id   AF-X1C5G5-F1
#
_cell.length_a   1.000
_cell.length_b   1.000
_cell.length_c   1.000
_cell.angle_alpha   90.00
_cell.angle_beta   90.00
_cell.angle_gamma   90.00
#
_symmetry.space_group_name_H-M   'P 1'
#
loop_
_entity.id
_entity.type
_entity.pdbx_description
1 polymer ?
#
loop_
_entity_poly.entity_id
_entity_poly.type
_entity_poly.pdbx_seq_one_letter_code
_entity_poly.pdbx_strand_id
1 'polypeptide(L)'
;IKKEGYSNRSEAIRDTIRKKIILERNKDPDAKGIGTLTMIYDHHSGNLTNQLLNLQHDHHSDILSTTHIHIDHHNCLEVLVLKGKIGNIQKLADNIKALKGIKYGELVITKGSL
;
A
#
# COMPACT_ATOMS: atom_id res chain seq x y z
N ILE A 1 6.08 11.11 22.20
CA ILE A 1 7.36 10.37 22.20
C ILE A 1 7.27 9.04 22.97
N LYS A 2 7.13 9.00 24.31
CA LYS A 2 6.93 7.72 25.03
C LYS A 2 5.65 6.95 24.61
N LYS A 3 4.56 7.68 24.28
CA LYS A 3 3.31 7.10 23.73
C LYS A 3 3.48 6.41 22.37
N GLU A 4 4.58 6.68 21.66
CA GLU A 4 4.90 6.07 20.36
C GLU A 4 6.01 5.01 20.47
N GLY A 5 6.38 4.61 21.70
CA GLY A 5 7.35 3.54 21.96
C GLY A 5 8.83 3.94 21.85
N TYR A 6 9.15 5.19 21.53
CA TYR A 6 10.54 5.61 21.38
C TYR A 6 11.27 5.73 22.73
N SER A 7 12.50 5.19 22.77
CA SER A 7 13.38 5.22 23.93
C SER A 7 13.95 6.61 24.19
N ASN A 8 14.15 7.43 23.14
CA ASN A 8 14.67 8.79 23.24
C ASN A 8 14.24 9.68 22.06
N ARG A 9 14.43 11.00 22.21
CA ARG A 9 14.07 11.99 21.19
C ARG A 9 14.81 11.81 19.88
N SER A 10 16.09 11.44 19.93
CA SER A 10 16.92 11.25 18.72
C SER A 10 16.43 10.08 17.87
N GLU A 11 15.84 9.05 18.48
CA GLU A 11 15.22 7.93 17.79
C GLU A 11 13.96 8.36 17.03
N ALA A 12 13.05 9.07 17.69
CA ALA A 12 11.84 9.60 17.06
C ALA A 12 12.17 10.54 15.89
N ILE A 13 13.18 11.40 16.06
CA ILE A 13 13.66 12.32 15.02
C ILE A 13 14.26 11.52 13.84
N ARG A 14 15.13 10.53 14.11
CA ARG A 14 15.72 9.69 13.06
C ARG A 14 14.68 8.92 12.27
N ASP A 15 13.67 8.37 12.93
CA ASP A 15 12.61 7.63 12.24
C ASP A 15 11.78 8.56 11.34
N THR A 16 11.41 9.73 11.85
CA THR A 16 10.69 10.76 11.08
C THR A 16 11.50 11.21 9.86
N ILE A 17 12.80 11.47 10.03
CA ILE A 17 13.70 11.84 8.93
C ILE A 17 13.81 10.69 7.91
N ARG A 18 13.96 9.43 8.37
CA ARG A 18 14.05 8.28 7.49
C ARG A 18 12.79 8.11 6.64
N LYS A 19 11.60 8.20 7.26
CA LYS A 19 10.31 8.19 6.54
C LYS A 19 10.24 9.28 5.48
N LYS A 20 10.68 10.50 5.81
CA LYS A 20 10.72 11.61 4.85
C LYS A 20 11.70 11.37 3.71
N ILE A 21 12.90 10.83 3.99
CA ILE A 21 13.90 10.50 2.96
C ILE A 21 13.39 9.39 2.03
N ILE A 22 12.68 8.38 2.55
CA ILE A 22 12.09 7.32 1.73
C ILE A 22 11.06 7.91 0.76
N LEU A 23 10.16 8.76 1.27
CA LEU A 23 9.18 9.49 0.45
C LEU A 23 9.87 10.31 -0.66
N GLU A 24 10.96 11.01 -0.34
CA GLU A 24 11.72 11.80 -1.31
C GLU A 24 12.47 10.93 -2.33
N ARG A 25 13.02 9.78 -1.92
CA ARG A 25 13.74 8.84 -2.80
C ARG A 25 12.83 8.06 -3.75
N ASN A 26 11.54 7.96 -3.41
CA ASN A 26 10.52 7.35 -4.26
C ASN A 26 9.96 8.32 -5.32
N LYS A 27 10.54 9.52 -5.48
CA LYS A 27 10.09 10.50 -6.49
C LYS A 27 10.43 10.13 -7.92
N ASP A 28 11.40 9.24 -8.15
CA ASP A 28 11.72 8.74 -9.48
C ASP A 28 10.72 7.63 -9.88
N PRO A 29 9.77 7.91 -10.80
CA PRO A 29 8.75 6.94 -11.18
C PRO A 29 9.32 5.74 -11.94
N ASP A 30 10.49 5.87 -12.56
CA ASP A 30 11.13 4.81 -13.33
C ASP A 30 12.03 3.90 -12.48
N ALA A 31 12.34 4.30 -11.25
CA ALA A 31 13.08 3.45 -10.32
C ALA A 31 12.28 2.18 -9.99
N LYS A 32 13.00 1.06 -9.82
CA LYS A 32 12.41 -0.17 -9.29
C LYS A 32 12.19 -0.07 -7.78
N GLY A 33 11.05 -0.58 -7.33
CA GLY A 33 10.66 -0.60 -5.93
C GLY A 33 9.93 -1.88 -5.55
N ILE A 34 9.81 -2.08 -4.25
CA ILE A 34 8.93 -3.05 -3.62
C ILE A 34 8.08 -2.32 -2.58
N GLY A 35 6.85 -2.77 -2.39
CA GLY A 35 5.94 -2.13 -1.44
C GLY A 35 4.77 -3.00 -1.04
N THR A 36 3.96 -2.44 -0.16
CA THR A 36 2.67 -3.01 0.22
C THR A 36 1.57 -1.97 0.09
N LEU A 37 0.44 -2.37 -0.48
CA LEU A 37 -0.81 -1.63 -0.39
C LEU A 37 -1.70 -2.35 0.60
N THR A 38 -2.01 -1.69 1.72
CA THR A 38 -2.95 -2.20 2.72
C THR A 38 -4.26 -1.45 2.58
N MET A 39 -5.37 -2.17 2.43
CA MET A 39 -6.69 -1.57 2.27
C MET A 39 -7.75 -2.25 3.11
N ILE A 40 -8.74 -1.47 3.54
CA ILE A 40 -9.95 -1.96 4.20
C ILE A 40 -11.14 -1.56 3.33
N TYR A 41 -12.03 -2.51 3.04
CA TYR A 41 -13.22 -2.25 2.24
C TYR A 41 -14.39 -3.13 2.65
N ASP A 42 -15.58 -2.72 2.22
CA ASP A 42 -16.82 -3.45 2.44
C ASP A 42 -17.10 -4.37 1.25
N HIS A 43 -17.06 -5.69 1.46
CA HIS A 43 -17.25 -6.66 0.38
C HIS A 43 -18.72 -6.84 -0.05
N HIS A 44 -19.67 -6.26 0.69
CA HIS A 44 -21.06 -6.14 0.26
C HIS A 44 -21.30 -4.88 -0.59
N SER A 45 -20.29 -4.02 -0.75
CA SER A 45 -20.42 -2.76 -1.48
C SER A 45 -20.44 -2.97 -2.99
N GLY A 46 -21.64 -3.19 -3.52
CA GLY A 46 -21.91 -3.21 -4.96
C GLY A 46 -20.98 -4.16 -5.72
N ASN A 47 -20.27 -3.65 -6.73
CA ASN A 47 -19.39 -4.41 -7.60
C ASN A 47 -17.90 -4.33 -7.21
N LEU A 48 -17.58 -3.83 -6.01
CA LEU A 48 -16.20 -3.51 -5.62
C LEU A 48 -15.28 -4.73 -5.68
N THR A 49 -15.72 -5.88 -5.16
CA THR A 49 -14.91 -7.11 -5.15
C THR A 49 -14.51 -7.55 -6.56
N ASN A 50 -15.43 -7.46 -7.54
CA ASN A 50 -15.10 -7.80 -8.92
C ASN A 50 -14.18 -6.76 -9.57
N GLN A 51 -14.36 -5.47 -9.26
CA GLN A 51 -13.46 -4.41 -9.75
C GLN A 51 -12.05 -4.59 -9.21
N LEU A 52 -11.90 -4.92 -7.92
CA LEU A 52 -10.63 -5.23 -7.29
C LEU A 52 -9.99 -6.46 -7.93
N LEU A 53 -10.75 -7.53 -8.12
CA LEU A 53 -10.27 -8.75 -8.77
C LEU A 53 -9.74 -8.45 -10.18
N ASN A 54 -10.52 -7.76 -11.01
CA ASN A 54 -10.12 -7.41 -12.37
C ASN A 54 -8.85 -6.53 -12.40
N LEU A 55 -8.79 -5.49 -11.56
CA LEU A 55 -7.60 -4.63 -11.47
C LEU A 55 -6.36 -5.41 -11.04
N GLN A 56 -6.50 -6.32 -10.08
CA GLN A 56 -5.39 -7.15 -9.65
C GLN A 56 -4.93 -8.13 -10.72
N HIS A 57 -5.87 -8.72 -11.47
CA HIS A 57 -5.53 -9.59 -12.62
C HIS A 57 -4.83 -8.83 -13.74
N ASP A 58 -5.30 -7.61 -14.08
CA ASP A 58 -4.68 -6.76 -15.09
C ASP A 58 -3.25 -6.35 -14.70
N HIS A 59 -2.98 -6.23 -13.39
CA HIS A 59 -1.69 -5.87 -12.83
C HIS A 59 -0.93 -7.05 -12.19
N HIS A 60 -1.25 -8.30 -12.56
CA HIS A 60 -0.65 -9.49 -11.95
C HIS A 60 0.89 -9.54 -12.04
N SER A 61 1.49 -8.86 -13.02
CA SER A 61 2.95 -8.78 -13.16
C SER A 61 3.61 -7.90 -12.09
N ASP A 62 2.86 -6.92 -11.56
CA ASP A 62 3.32 -6.00 -10.51
C ASP A 62 2.93 -6.48 -9.10
N ILE A 63 2.00 -7.44 -8.97
CA ILE A 63 1.51 -7.99 -7.71
C ILE A 63 2.15 -9.36 -7.45
N LEU A 64 2.96 -9.45 -6.40
CA LEU A 64 3.63 -10.69 -6.00
C LEU A 64 2.70 -11.62 -5.22
N SER A 65 1.88 -11.05 -4.35
CA SER A 65 0.90 -11.79 -3.56
C SER A 65 -0.16 -10.86 -2.99
N THR A 66 -1.29 -11.46 -2.65
CA THR A 66 -2.41 -10.80 -1.99
C THR A 66 -2.80 -11.62 -0.76
N THR A 67 -2.88 -10.97 0.39
CA THR A 67 -3.42 -11.56 1.62
C THR A 67 -4.76 -10.92 1.93
N HIS A 68 -5.81 -11.72 2.06
CA HIS A 68 -7.16 -11.28 2.38
C HIS A 68 -7.60 -11.81 3.73
N ILE A 69 -8.14 -10.94 4.58
CA ILE A 69 -8.65 -11.27 5.92
C ILE A 69 -10.06 -10.71 6.06
N HIS A 70 -11.02 -11.55 6.43
CA HIS A 70 -12.33 -11.10 6.88
C HIS A 70 -12.21 -10.56 8.32
N ILE A 71 -12.41 -9.26 8.50
CA ILE A 71 -12.40 -8.61 9.82
C ILE A 71 -13.73 -8.89 10.52
N ASP A 72 -14.82 -8.76 9.77
CA ASP A 72 -16.19 -9.03 10.22
C ASP A 72 -17.08 -9.41 9.02
N HIS A 73 -18.39 -9.46 9.23
CA HIS A 73 -19.34 -9.85 8.19
C HIS A 73 -19.35 -8.93 6.96
N HIS A 74 -18.91 -7.69 7.06
CA HIS A 74 -18.93 -6.73 5.94
C HIS A 74 -17.52 -6.32 5.51
N ASN A 75 -16.57 -6.25 6.44
CA ASN A 75 -15.27 -5.65 6.19
C ASN A 75 -14.19 -6.69 5.90
N CYS A 76 -13.41 -6.41 4.85
CA CYS A 76 -12.20 -7.15 4.51
C CYS A 76 -10.98 -6.23 4.69
N LEU A 77 -9.92 -6.77 5.25
CA LEU A 77 -8.57 -6.23 5.18
C LEU A 77 -7.83 -6.99 4.09
N GLU A 78 -7.21 -6.26 3.17
CA GLU A 78 -6.44 -6.85 2.10
C GLU A 78 -5.08 -6.18 1.99
N VAL A 79 -4.03 -6.98 1.84
CA VAL A 79 -2.64 -6.53 1.73
C VAL A 79 -2.05 -7.08 0.44
N LEU A 80 -1.75 -6.20 -0.51
CA LEU A 80 -1.08 -6.54 -1.75
C LEU A 80 0.42 -6.29 -1.59
N VAL A 81 1.24 -7.29 -1.89
CA VAL A 81 2.70 -7.16 -2.00
C VAL A 81 3.03 -6.83 -3.46
N LEU A 82 3.70 -5.70 -3.68
CA LEU A 82 3.89 -5.10 -5.00
C LEU A 82 5.38 -5.00 -5.35
N LYS A 83 5.75 -5.25 -6.61
CA LYS A 83 7.11 -5.07 -7.15
C LYS A 83 7.04 -4.57 -8.59
N GLY A 84 7.83 -3.56 -8.93
CA GLY A 84 7.82 -2.97 -10.26
C GLY A 84 8.43 -1.58 -10.29
N LYS A 85 8.10 -0.82 -11.34
CA LYS A 85 8.40 0.62 -11.39
C LYS A 85 7.59 1.34 -10.32
N ILE A 86 8.20 2.23 -9.56
CA ILE A 86 7.52 2.97 -8.49
C ILE A 86 6.30 3.73 -9.04
N GLY A 87 6.40 4.33 -10.22
CA GLY A 87 5.27 5.01 -10.87
C GLY A 87 4.09 4.09 -11.17
N ASN A 88 4.34 2.85 -11.60
CA ASN A 88 3.28 1.87 -11.86
C ASN A 88 2.60 1.41 -10.56
N ILE A 89 3.40 1.10 -9.54
CA ILE A 89 2.90 0.73 -8.20
C ILE A 89 2.03 1.85 -7.63
N GLN A 90 2.52 3.09 -7.70
CA GLN A 90 1.79 4.27 -7.21
C GLN A 90 0.46 4.44 -7.96
N LYS A 91 0.48 4.34 -9.29
CA LYS A 91 -0.73 4.46 -10.12
C LYS A 91 -1.76 3.37 -9.81
N LEU A 92 -1.32 2.12 -9.64
CA LEU A 92 -2.20 1.01 -9.24
C LEU A 92 -2.84 1.30 -7.88
N ALA A 93 -2.04 1.71 -6.90
CA ALA A 93 -2.54 2.04 -5.58
C ALA A 93 -3.53 3.21 -5.61
N ASP A 94 -3.27 4.25 -6.39
CA ASP A 94 -4.15 5.41 -6.53
C ASP A 94 -5.48 5.02 -7.21
N ASN A 95 -5.43 4.17 -8.24
CA ASN A 95 -6.63 3.62 -8.89
C ASN A 95 -7.48 2.81 -7.91
N ILE A 96 -6.85 1.94 -7.12
CA ILE A 96 -7.54 1.12 -6.11
C ILE A 96 -8.18 2.02 -5.04
N LYS A 97 -7.42 2.97 -4.47
CA LYS A 97 -7.91 3.89 -3.43
C LYS A 97 -9.08 4.77 -3.90
N ALA A 98 -9.18 5.02 -5.21
CA ALA A 98 -10.26 5.81 -5.80
C ALA A 98 -11.57 5.01 -5.98
N LEU A 99 -11.56 3.68 -5.84
CA LEU A 99 -12.77 2.87 -5.97
C LEU A 99 -13.75 3.17 -4.84
N LYS A 100 -15.03 3.31 -5.20
CA LYS A 100 -16.11 3.48 -4.24
C LYS A 100 -16.24 2.23 -3.37
N GLY A 101 -16.15 2.42 -2.05
CA GLY A 101 -16.27 1.35 -1.04
C GLY A 101 -14.94 0.96 -0.39
N ILE A 102 -13.80 1.48 -0.87
CA ILE A 102 -12.56 1.52 -0.09
C ILE A 102 -12.75 2.49 1.09
N LYS A 103 -12.56 1.99 2.30
CA LYS A 103 -12.66 2.76 3.56
C LYS A 103 -11.29 3.28 4.01
N TYR A 104 -10.24 2.52 3.75
CA TYR A 104 -8.86 2.87 4.06
C TYR A 104 -7.94 2.28 3.00
N GLY A 105 -6.86 3.00 2.68
CA GLY A 105 -5.85 2.53 1.74
C GLY A 105 -4.53 3.27 1.97
N GLU A 106 -3.49 2.52 2.34
CA GLU A 106 -2.15 3.06 2.60
C GLU A 106 -1.12 2.29 1.77
N LEU A 107 -0.31 3.05 1.04
CA LEU A 107 0.75 2.52 0.22
C LEU A 107 2.10 2.83 0.88
N VAL A 108 2.85 1.78 1.20
CA VAL A 108 4.22 1.89 1.66
C VAL A 108 5.14 1.34 0.58
N ILE A 109 6.00 2.20 0.04
CA ILE A 109 6.98 1.81 -0.98
C ILE A 109 8.38 2.08 -0.44
N THR A 110 9.32 1.20 -0.79
CA THR A 110 10.74 1.47 -0.68
C THR A 110 11.43 1.21 -2.00
N LYS A 111 12.39 2.07 -2.34
CA LYS A 111 13.35 1.77 -3.41
C LYS A 111 14.08 0.48 -3.03
N GLY A 112 14.04 -0.50 -3.92
CA GLY A 112 14.76 -1.76 -3.77
C GLY A 112 15.79 -1.87 -4.88
N SER A 113 17.07 -1.96 -4.53
CA SER A 113 18.07 -2.57 -5.41
C SER A 113 17.83 -4.08 -5.38
N LEU A 114 16.87 -4.54 -6.18
CA LEU A 114 16.58 -5.95 -6.43
C LEU A 114 17.33 -6.43 -7.66
#